data_AF-A0A4Y8KI98-F1
#
_entry.id   AF-A0A4Y8KI98-F1
#
_cell.length_a   1.000
_cell.length_b   1.000
_cell.length_c   1.000
_cell.angle_alpha   90.00
_cell.angle_beta   90.00
_cell.angle_gamma   90.00
#
_symmetry.space_group_name_H-M   'P 1'
#
loop_
_entity.id
_entity.type
_entity.pdbx_description
1 polymer ?
#
loop_
_entity_poly.entity_id
_entity_poly.type
_entity_poly.pdbx_seq_one_letter_code
_entity_poly.pdbx_strand_id
1 'polypeptide(L)'
;MDEITVMPPWPASMLRRYGDMLSVSDVSRVLNMEPRNVRGLLTTVDVSTRLPGVKIGKSWRIARDQLHRYLVIHHNAIHCDDDSTFSSLHDERDS
;
A
#
# COMPACT_ATOMS: atom_id res chain seq x y z
N MET A 1 -32.71 12.14 -3.08
CA MET A 1 -31.81 10.97 -3.10
C MET A 1 -30.43 11.53 -2.87
N ASP A 2 -30.00 11.51 -1.62
CA ASP A 2 -28.66 11.94 -1.24
C ASP A 2 -27.69 11.03 -1.97
N GLU A 3 -27.02 11.57 -2.98
CA GLU A 3 -25.86 10.96 -3.60
C GLU A 3 -24.78 10.93 -2.52
N ILE A 4 -24.83 9.88 -1.68
CA ILE A 4 -23.74 9.47 -0.80
C ILE A 4 -22.54 9.39 -1.73
N THR A 5 -21.75 10.47 -1.73
CA THR A 5 -20.49 10.55 -2.41
C THR A 5 -19.64 9.55 -1.65
N VAL A 6 -19.70 8.29 -2.06
CA VAL A 6 -18.88 7.21 -1.51
C VAL A 6 -17.47 7.61 -1.91
N MET A 7 -16.82 8.40 -1.05
CA MET A 7 -15.45 8.79 -1.27
C MET A 7 -14.69 7.49 -1.46
N PRO A 8 -14.04 7.29 -2.62
CA PRO A 8 -13.43 6.02 -2.91
C PRO A 8 -12.45 5.73 -1.77
N PRO A 9 -12.62 4.60 -1.06
CA PRO A 9 -11.80 4.31 0.10
C PRO A 9 -10.34 4.34 -0.33
N TRP A 10 -9.47 4.75 0.59
CA TRP A 10 -8.05 4.61 0.35
C TRP A 10 -7.75 3.14 0.00
N PRO A 11 -6.93 2.84 -1.02
CA PRO A 11 -6.11 3.72 -1.85
C PRO A 11 -6.73 4.17 -3.18
N ALA A 12 -7.99 3.82 -3.48
CA ALA A 12 -8.65 4.17 -4.75
C ALA A 12 -8.75 5.69 -4.99
N SER A 13 -8.94 6.48 -3.93
CA SER A 13 -8.92 7.96 -3.99
C SER A 13 -7.58 8.55 -4.45
N MET A 14 -6.46 7.96 -4.01
CA MET A 14 -5.12 8.39 -4.45
C MET A 14 -4.83 8.00 -5.89
N LEU A 15 -5.26 6.79 -6.28
CA LEU A 15 -5.06 6.25 -7.61
C LEU A 15 -6.00 6.86 -8.67
N ARG A 16 -7.08 7.54 -8.25
CA ARG A 16 -8.08 8.15 -9.15
C ARG A 16 -7.50 9.19 -10.11
N ARG A 17 -6.38 9.80 -9.75
CA ARG A 17 -5.65 10.79 -10.57
C ARG A 17 -4.70 10.16 -11.60
N TYR A 18 -4.50 8.84 -11.53
CA TYR A 18 -3.62 8.09 -12.41
C TYR A 18 -4.45 7.21 -13.35
N GLY A 19 -3.91 6.94 -14.55
CA GLY A 19 -4.56 6.05 -15.52
C GLY A 19 -4.52 4.57 -15.09
N ASP A 20 -5.04 3.68 -15.95
CA ASP A 20 -5.08 2.24 -15.67
C ASP A 20 -3.69 1.59 -15.60
N MET A 21 -2.68 2.23 -16.22
CA MET A 21 -1.29 1.81 -16.18
C MET A 21 -0.40 2.92 -15.62
N LEU A 22 0.26 2.62 -14.52
CA LEU A 22 1.22 3.50 -13.86
C LEU A 22 2.65 3.11 -14.25
N SER A 23 3.50 4.13 -14.45
CA SER A 23 4.94 3.94 -14.60
C SER A 23 5.62 3.85 -13.23
N VAL A 24 6.90 3.44 -13.21
CA VAL A 24 7.72 3.45 -11.99
C VAL A 24 7.70 4.81 -11.31
N SER A 25 7.76 5.90 -12.08
CA SER A 25 7.75 7.28 -11.56
C SER A 25 6.42 7.67 -10.95
N ASP A 26 5.31 7.14 -11.46
CA ASP A 26 3.98 7.39 -10.87
C ASP A 26 3.84 6.61 -9.57
N VAL A 27 4.24 5.34 -9.57
CA VAL A 27 4.25 4.50 -8.37
C VAL A 27 5.15 5.08 -7.28
N SER A 28 6.31 5.63 -7.65
CA SER A 28 7.22 6.27 -6.70
C SER A 28 6.57 7.50 -6.03
N ARG A 29 5.74 8.25 -6.76
CA ARG A 29 4.95 9.37 -6.19
C ARG A 29 3.81 8.88 -5.31
N VAL A 30 3.12 7.81 -5.71
CA VAL A 30 2.02 7.22 -4.93
C VAL A 30 2.51 6.68 -3.59
N LEU A 31 3.64 5.96 -3.60
CA LEU A 31 4.26 5.38 -2.42
C LEU A 31 5.15 6.37 -1.65
N ASN A 32 5.37 7.57 -2.19
CA ASN A 32 6.34 8.55 -1.68
C ASN A 32 7.72 7.92 -1.42
N MET A 33 8.20 7.13 -2.39
CA MET A 33 9.46 6.39 -2.34
C MET A 33 10.34 6.76 -3.54
N GLU A 34 11.64 6.45 -3.45
CA GLU A 34 12.54 6.63 -4.58
C GLU A 34 12.25 5.63 -5.71
N PRO A 35 12.35 6.05 -7.00
CA PRO A 35 12.19 5.16 -8.15
C PRO A 35 13.15 3.96 -8.13
N ARG A 36 14.34 4.12 -7.53
CA ARG A 36 15.30 3.02 -7.35
C ARG A 36 14.75 1.92 -6.44
N ASN A 37 14.08 2.30 -5.35
CA ASN A 37 13.47 1.36 -4.41
C ASN A 37 12.28 0.66 -5.07
N VAL A 38 11.46 1.39 -5.83
CA VAL A 38 10.36 0.79 -6.62
C VAL A 38 10.90 -0.23 -7.62
N ARG A 39 12.02 0.06 -8.30
CA ARG A 39 12.69 -0.92 -9.18
C ARG A 39 13.18 -2.14 -8.40
N GLY A 40 13.72 -1.93 -7.19
CA GLY A 40 14.10 -3.00 -6.27
C GLY A 40 12.92 -3.90 -5.88
N LEU A 41 11.74 -3.33 -5.60
CA LEU A 41 10.51 -4.07 -5.29
C LEU A 41 9.98 -4.84 -6.50
N LEU A 42 10.15 -4.33 -7.72
CA LEU A 42 9.77 -5.02 -8.95
C LEU A 42 10.66 -6.24 -9.23
N THR A 43 11.93 -6.17 -8.83
CA THR A 43 12.94 -7.24 -9.00
C THR A 43 13.13 -8.09 -7.75
N THR A 44 12.43 -7.79 -6.66
CA THR A 44 12.55 -8.52 -5.39
C THR A 44 12.00 -9.94 -5.53
N VAL A 45 12.68 -10.88 -4.87
CA VAL A 45 12.33 -12.31 -4.87
C VAL A 45 11.14 -12.58 -3.95
N ASP A 46 11.01 -11.79 -2.87
CA ASP A 46 9.96 -11.93 -1.89
C ASP A 46 8.60 -11.54 -2.46
N VAL A 47 7.74 -12.54 -2.68
CA VAL A 47 6.45 -12.36 -3.36
C VAL A 47 5.46 -11.51 -2.53
N SER A 48 5.68 -11.44 -1.21
CA SER A 48 4.83 -10.72 -0.27
C SER A 48 5.04 -9.20 -0.34
N THR A 49 6.28 -8.76 -0.61
CA THR A 49 6.66 -7.35 -0.78
C THR A 49 6.91 -6.97 -2.24
N ARG A 50 6.86 -7.94 -3.16
CA ARG A 50 7.08 -7.70 -4.58
C ARG A 50 5.95 -6.87 -5.18
N LEU A 51 6.34 -5.77 -5.81
CA LEU A 51 5.39 -4.89 -6.46
C LEU A 51 4.91 -5.54 -7.77
N PRO A 52 3.58 -5.65 -8.02
CA PRO A 52 3.06 -6.30 -9.21
C PRO A 52 3.22 -5.37 -10.42
N GLY A 53 4.28 -5.59 -11.20
CA GLY A 53 4.54 -4.87 -12.44
C GLY A 53 4.98 -5.80 -13.56
N VAL A 54 4.64 -5.43 -14.78
CA VAL A 54 5.08 -6.11 -16.00
C VAL A 54 6.14 -5.26 -16.68
N LYS A 55 7.22 -5.90 -17.14
CA LYS A 55 8.23 -5.23 -17.96
C LYS A 55 7.76 -5.24 -19.41
N ILE A 56 7.37 -4.08 -19.91
CA ILE A 56 6.96 -3.87 -21.30
C ILE A 56 8.12 -3.16 -22.02
N GLY A 57 8.88 -3.94 -22.79
CA GLY A 57 10.10 -3.47 -23.45
C GLY A 57 11.19 -3.05 -22.45
N LYS A 58 11.52 -1.76 -22.43
CA LYS A 58 12.56 -1.18 -21.54
C LYS A 58 11.98 -0.55 -20.27
N SER A 59 10.66 -0.53 -20.12
CA SER A 59 9.97 0.17 -19.04
C SER A 59 9.10 -0.78 -18.23
N TRP A 60 8.97 -0.53 -16.93
CA TRP A 60 8.05 -1.24 -16.07
C TRP A 60 6.71 -0.53 -16.03
N ARG A 61 5.63 -1.31 -16.12
CA ARG A 61 4.23 -0.87 -16.12
C ARG A 61 3.48 -1.61 -15.03
N ILE A 62 2.74 -0.87 -14.24
CA ILE A 62 2.03 -1.36 -13.06
C ILE A 62 0.55 -1.10 -13.31
N ALA A 63 -0.27 -2.14 -13.27
CA ALA A 63 -1.71 -1.97 -13.40
C ALA A 63 -2.27 -1.33 -12.12
N ARG A 64 -3.18 -0.38 -12.27
CA ARG A 64 -3.80 0.32 -11.14
C ARG A 64 -4.45 -0.65 -10.15
N ASP A 65 -5.21 -1.62 -10.64
CA ASP A 65 -5.87 -2.65 -9.82
C ASP A 65 -4.89 -3.54 -9.06
N GLN A 66 -3.70 -3.75 -9.61
CA GLN A 66 -2.65 -4.54 -8.97
C GLN A 66 -1.98 -3.73 -7.86
N LEU A 67 -1.67 -2.47 -8.12
CA LEU A 67 -1.14 -1.55 -7.09
C LEU A 67 -2.14 -1.32 -5.96
N HIS A 68 -3.43 -1.19 -6.30
CA HIS A 68 -4.51 -1.06 -5.32
C HIS A 68 -4.55 -2.25 -4.38
N ARG A 69 -4.54 -3.48 -4.91
CA ARG A 69 -4.48 -4.70 -4.09
C ARG A 69 -3.22 -4.77 -3.24
N TYR A 70 -2.06 -4.46 -3.82
CA TYR A 70 -0.79 -4.45 -3.10
C TYR A 70 -0.82 -3.50 -1.89
N LEU A 71 -1.32 -2.28 -2.08
CA LEU A 71 -1.46 -1.28 -1.03
C LEU A 71 -2.43 -1.73 0.06
N VAL A 72 -3.58 -2.31 -0.29
CA VAL A 72 -4.55 -2.83 0.68
C VAL A 72 -3.95 -3.96 1.52
N ILE A 73 -3.26 -4.92 0.88
CA ILE A 73 -2.64 -6.06 1.56
C ILE A 73 -1.52 -5.57 2.50
N HIS A 74 -0.63 -4.71 2.02
CA HIS A 74 0.50 -4.22 2.81
C HIS A 74 0.08 -3.24 3.92
N HIS A 75 -0.98 -2.46 3.73
CA HIS A 75 -1.48 -1.55 4.76
C HIS A 75 -2.09 -2.31 5.95
N ASN A 76 -2.82 -3.40 5.67
CA ASN A 76 -3.38 -4.24 6.73
C ASN A 76 -2.29 -4.97 7.53
N ALA A 77 -1.14 -5.28 6.93
CA ALA A 77 -0.03 -5.94 7.63
C ALA A 77 0.65 -5.04 8.69
N ILE A 78 0.59 -3.70 8.54
CA ILE A 78 1.19 -2.77 9.51
C ILE A 78 0.30 -2.58 10.75
N HIS A 79 -1.01 -2.84 10.63
CA HIS A 79 -1.97 -2.57 11.69
C HIS A 79 -2.28 -3.77 12.61
N CYS A 80 -1.66 -4.93 12.41
CA CYS A 80 -1.95 -6.13 13.22
C CYS A 80 -1.04 -6.33 14.45
N ASP A 81 -0.09 -5.44 14.74
CA ASP A 81 0.89 -5.63 15.83
C ASP A 81 0.82 -4.59 16.97
N ASP A 82 -0.29 -3.86 17.18
CA ASP A 82 -0.34 -2.83 18.25
C ASP A 82 -1.63 -2.77 19.10
N ASP A 83 -2.34 -3.88 19.34
CA ASP A 83 -3.46 -3.85 20.33
C ASP A 83 -3.58 -5.09 21.20
N SER A 84 -2.49 -5.71 21.64
CA SER A 84 -2.60 -6.65 22.75
C SER A 84 -1.30 -6.77 23.54
N THR A 85 -1.41 -6.42 24.83
CA THR A 85 -0.62 -6.92 25.98
C THR A 85 0.43 -6.01 26.62
N PHE A 86 0.13 -4.74 26.95
CA PHE A 86 0.74 -4.13 28.16
C PHE A 86 -0.08 -2.98 28.76
N SER A 87 -1.33 -3.24 29.14
CA SER A 87 -2.08 -2.33 30.00
C SER A 87 -3.10 -3.12 30.82
N SER A 88 -2.60 -3.97 31.73
CA SER A 88 -3.35 -4.45 32.90
C SER A 88 -2.41 -5.17 33.86
N LEU A 89 -1.67 -4.38 34.65
CA LEU A 89 -1.56 -4.66 36.09
C LEU A 89 -1.09 -3.40 36.84
N HIS A 90 -1.94 -2.37 36.80
CA HIS A 90 -2.02 -1.43 37.90
C HIS A 90 -3.02 -2.03 38.91
N ASP A 91 -2.56 -3.00 39.72
CA ASP A 91 -3.28 -3.41 40.93
C ASP A 91 -2.55 -2.77 42.10
N GLU A 92 -2.94 -1.53 42.37
CA GLU A 92 -2.82 -0.88 43.66
C GLU A 92 -3.54 -1.75 44.69
N ARG A 93 -2.81 -2.40 45.62
CA ARG A 93 -3.33 -2.72 46.95
C ARG A 93 -2.24 -2.66 48.02
N ASP A 94 -2.21 -1.49 48.64
CA ASP A 94 -2.10 -1.21 50.08
C ASP A 94 -2.17 -2.44 51.01
N SER A 95 -1.09 -2.67 51.78
CA SER A 95 -1.08 -3.02 53.22
C SER A 95 0.36 -3.09 53.75
#